data_AF-A0A5C0SMQ6-F1
#
_entry.id   AF-A0A5C0SMQ6-F1
#
_cell.length_a   1.000
_cell.length_b   1.000
_cell.length_c   1.000
_cell.angle_alpha   90.00
_cell.angle_beta   90.00
_cell.angle_gamma   90.00
#
_symmetry.space_group_name_H-M   'P 1'
#
loop_
_entity.id
_entity.type
_entity.pdbx_description
1 polymer ?
#
loop_
_entity_poly.entity_id
_entity_poly.type
_entity_poly.pdbx_seq_one_letter_code
_entity_poly.pdbx_strand_id
1 'polypeptide(L)'
;MEAPLFFILLGIFWGFWASYWKLEDGYAVSFGDFAICVFFSTFLLVAAYAVLHASSPGSFEPGRLEIGVFTAVLLFFGVFTVLAVPFSLLVLPPLIGVALYALRRLRGENFFSSYGRIRRSRYFMSLLMPVAALPVYAALRNLWFEVNVPVALATSGIAIVLLLKALYKALR
;
A
#
# COMPACT_ATOMS: atom_id res chain seq x y z
N MET A 1 18.48 1.87 -4.67
CA MET A 1 17.99 3.09 -4.00
C MET A 1 18.34 2.98 -2.53
N GLU A 2 18.94 4.02 -1.95
CA GLU A 2 19.26 4.01 -0.53
C GLU A 2 17.96 4.00 0.30
N ALA A 3 17.93 3.21 1.39
CA ALA A 3 16.78 3.10 2.28
C ALA A 3 16.19 4.44 2.75
N PRO A 4 16.98 5.47 3.15
CA PRO A 4 16.41 6.77 3.51
C PRO A 4 15.68 7.46 2.36
N LEU A 5 16.27 7.44 1.15
CA LEU A 5 15.66 8.04 -0.03
C LEU A 5 14.30 7.39 -0.36
N PHE A 6 14.18 6.08 -0.17
CA PHE A 6 12.89 5.38 -0.31
C PHE A 6 11.81 5.95 0.59
N PHE A 7 12.08 6.08 1.90
CA PHE A 7 11.10 6.58 2.86
C PHE A 7 10.76 8.05 2.65
N ILE A 8 11.74 8.86 2.24
CA ILE A 8 11.52 10.27 1.89
C ILE A 8 10.59 10.37 0.68
N LEU A 9 10.88 9.64 -0.41
CA LEU A 9 10.03 9.65 -1.60
C LEU A 9 8.62 9.14 -1.31
N LEU A 10 8.49 8.10 -0.48
CA LEU A 10 7.20 7.59 -0.05
C LEU A 10 6.44 8.62 0.79
N GLY A 11 7.13 9.36 1.66
CA GLY A 11 6.56 10.46 2.43
C GLY A 11 6.09 11.62 1.53
N ILE A 12 6.91 12.03 0.56
CA ILE A 12 6.55 13.06 -0.42
C ILE A 12 5.31 12.63 -1.19
N PHE A 13 5.30 11.40 -1.70
CA PHE A 13 4.15 10.84 -2.41
C PHE A 13 2.89 10.85 -1.54
N TRP A 14 3.02 10.47 -0.26
CA TRP A 14 1.89 10.45 0.66
C TRP A 14 1.36 11.85 0.98
N GLY A 15 2.24 12.82 1.26
CA GLY A 15 1.86 14.21 1.49
C GLY A 15 1.19 14.84 0.27
N PHE A 16 1.69 14.53 -0.93
CA PHE A 16 1.07 14.92 -2.19
C PHE A 16 -0.32 14.29 -2.35
N TRP A 17 -0.43 12.97 -2.16
CA TRP A 17 -1.69 12.24 -2.27
C TRP A 17 -2.75 12.76 -1.28
N ALA A 18 -2.37 13.01 -0.03
CA ALA A 18 -3.28 13.51 1.00
C ALA A 18 -3.83 14.92 0.70
N SER A 19 -3.13 15.73 -0.11
CA SER A 19 -3.67 17.03 -0.55
C SER A 19 -4.96 16.91 -1.36
N TYR A 20 -5.24 15.72 -1.93
CA TYR A 20 -6.46 15.41 -2.67
C TYR A 20 -7.62 14.94 -1.80
N TRP A 21 -7.42 14.63 -0.51
CA TRP A 21 -8.52 14.14 0.37
C TRP A 21 -9.69 15.12 0.46
N LYS A 22 -9.43 16.41 0.29
CA LYS A 22 -10.49 17.43 0.22
C LYS A 22 -11.47 17.27 -0.94
N LEU A 23 -11.11 16.54 -1.99
CA LEU A 23 -12.04 16.19 -3.06
C LEU A 23 -13.09 15.18 -2.58
N GLU A 24 -12.71 14.34 -1.64
CA GLU A 24 -13.57 13.30 -1.04
C GLU A 24 -14.37 13.90 0.13
N ASP A 25 -13.72 14.64 1.02
CA ASP A 25 -14.31 15.17 2.25
C ASP A 25 -14.99 16.54 2.08
N GLY A 26 -14.71 17.26 0.98
CA GLY A 26 -15.20 18.62 0.72
C GLY A 26 -14.46 19.73 1.47
N TYR A 27 -13.48 19.40 2.31
CA TYR A 27 -12.64 20.37 3.04
C TYR A 27 -11.21 19.88 3.19
N ALA A 28 -10.26 20.81 3.33
CA ALA A 28 -8.87 20.45 3.60
C ALA A 28 -8.69 20.09 5.09
N VAL A 29 -8.24 18.87 5.36
CA VAL A 29 -7.89 18.40 6.71
C VAL A 29 -6.92 19.38 7.38
N SER A 30 -7.05 19.54 8.71
CA SER A 30 -6.16 20.41 9.46
C SER A 30 -4.74 19.84 9.45
N PHE A 31 -3.73 20.72 9.52
CA PHE A 31 -2.33 20.27 9.58
C PHE A 31 -2.08 19.38 10.81
N GLY A 32 -2.71 19.70 11.95
CA GLY A 32 -2.58 18.93 13.19
C GLY A 32 -3.19 17.53 13.06
N ASP A 33 -4.39 17.42 12.49
CA ASP A 33 -5.06 16.13 12.31
C ASP A 33 -4.31 15.24 11.33
N PHE A 34 -3.82 15.83 10.22
CA PHE A 34 -2.97 15.13 9.27
C PHE A 34 -1.69 14.63 9.94
N ALA A 35 -1.02 15.45 10.76
CA ALA A 35 0.18 15.05 11.48
C ALA A 35 -0.09 13.86 12.42
N ILE A 36 -1.15 13.93 13.21
CA ILE A 36 -1.54 12.85 14.12
C ILE A 36 -1.80 11.57 13.32
N CYS A 37 -2.59 11.64 12.26
CA CYS A 37 -2.90 10.51 11.39
C CYS A 37 -1.62 9.87 10.85
N VAL A 38 -0.73 10.68 10.28
CA VAL A 38 0.46 10.22 9.57
C VAL A 38 1.48 9.59 10.51
N PHE A 39 1.71 10.18 11.69
CA PHE A 39 2.57 9.60 12.71
C PHE A 39 1.96 8.32 13.31
N PHE A 40 0.67 8.32 13.61
CA PHE A 40 -0.01 7.16 14.18
C PHE A 40 0.00 5.97 13.22
N SER A 41 -0.35 6.18 11.95
CA SER A 41 -0.29 5.14 10.92
C SER A 41 1.14 4.63 10.71
N THR A 42 2.14 5.51 10.71
CA THR A 42 3.57 5.10 10.62
C THR A 42 3.98 4.27 11.84
N PHE A 43 3.54 4.64 13.04
CA PHE A 43 3.80 3.88 14.26
C PHE A 43 3.20 2.48 14.19
N LEU A 44 1.93 2.36 13.77
CA LEU A 44 1.28 1.06 13.57
C LEU A 44 2.01 0.22 12.51
N LEU A 45 2.46 0.85 11.41
CA LEU A 45 3.22 0.18 10.37
C LEU A 45 4.56 -0.37 10.90
N VAL A 46 5.29 0.43 11.69
CA VAL A 46 6.54 -0.01 12.35
C VAL A 46 6.27 -1.16 13.30
N ALA A 47 5.22 -1.08 14.11
CA ALA A 47 4.82 -2.16 15.01
C ALA A 47 4.51 -3.45 14.24
N ALA A 48 3.76 -3.35 13.14
CA ALA A 48 3.46 -4.50 12.27
C ALA A 48 4.74 -5.14 11.70
N TYR A 49 5.69 -4.34 11.20
CA TYR A 49 6.98 -4.85 10.71
C TYR A 49 7.85 -5.44 11.83
N ALA A 50 7.78 -4.88 13.04
CA ALA A 50 8.50 -5.42 14.19
C ALA A 50 7.96 -6.79 14.59
N VAL A 51 6.62 -6.94 14.65
CA VAL A 51 5.95 -8.22 14.90
C VAL A 51 6.29 -9.23 13.81
N LEU A 52 6.20 -8.85 12.53
CA LEU A 52 6.52 -9.71 11.40
C LEU A 52 7.98 -10.21 11.42
N HIS A 53 8.92 -9.34 11.78
CA HIS A 53 10.33 -9.73 11.91
C HIS A 53 10.57 -10.63 13.11
N ALA A 54 9.90 -10.36 14.24
CA ALA A 54 9.98 -11.19 15.45
C ALA A 54 9.37 -12.58 15.25
N SER A 55 8.30 -12.69 14.44
CA SER A 55 7.65 -13.98 14.16
C SER A 55 8.39 -14.82 13.12
N SER A 56 9.27 -14.24 12.30
CA SER A 56 10.10 -14.92 11.26
C SER A 56 9.38 -16.12 10.59
N PRO A 57 8.23 -15.91 9.94
CA PRO A 57 7.50 -17.01 9.34
C PRO A 57 8.34 -17.60 8.18
N GLY A 58 8.89 -18.80 8.38
CA GLY A 58 9.60 -19.56 7.33
C GLY A 58 8.67 -19.96 6.18
N SER A 59 7.38 -20.10 6.48
CA SER A 59 6.27 -20.22 5.53
C SER A 59 5.04 -19.51 6.09
N PHE A 60 4.34 -18.72 5.27
CA PHE A 60 3.03 -18.19 5.64
C PHE A 60 1.97 -19.23 5.28
N GLU A 61 1.44 -19.90 6.31
CA GLU A 61 0.31 -20.82 6.18
C GLU A 61 -0.89 -20.21 6.91
N PRO A 62 -1.82 -19.57 6.16
CA PRO A 62 -2.88 -18.80 6.79
C PRO A 62 -3.83 -19.72 7.57
N GLY A 63 -4.07 -19.37 8.83
CA GLY A 63 -5.06 -20.06 9.66
C GLY A 63 -6.49 -19.80 9.17
N ARG A 64 -7.46 -20.63 9.60
CA ARG A 64 -8.87 -20.47 9.20
C ARG A 64 -9.45 -19.08 9.52
N LEU A 65 -9.06 -18.52 10.67
CA LEU A 65 -9.48 -17.17 11.07
C LEU A 65 -8.87 -16.09 10.17
N GLU A 66 -7.59 -16.20 9.82
CA GLU A 66 -6.91 -15.25 8.94
C GLU A 66 -7.52 -15.27 7.54
N ILE A 67 -7.84 -16.47 7.02
CA ILE A 67 -8.58 -16.62 5.76
C ILE A 67 -9.95 -15.95 5.87
N GLY A 68 -10.68 -16.18 6.98
CA GLY A 68 -11.99 -15.57 7.22
C GLY A 68 -11.92 -14.04 7.23
N VAL A 69 -11.00 -13.46 8.00
CA VAL A 69 -10.79 -12.01 8.09
C VAL A 69 -10.39 -11.43 6.75
N PHE A 70 -9.41 -12.04 6.07
CA PHE A 70 -8.98 -11.58 4.74
C PHE A 70 -10.12 -11.63 3.72
N THR A 71 -10.93 -12.70 3.73
CA THR A 71 -12.08 -12.84 2.85
C THR A 71 -13.15 -11.78 3.16
N ALA A 72 -13.42 -11.50 4.44
CA ALA A 72 -14.38 -10.48 4.83
C ALA A 72 -13.94 -9.08 4.36
N VAL A 73 -12.65 -8.76 4.51
CA VAL A 73 -12.07 -7.50 4.00
C VAL A 73 -12.18 -7.43 2.48
N LEU A 74 -11.82 -8.51 1.78
CA LEU A 74 -11.91 -8.57 0.32
C LEU A 74 -13.35 -8.39 -0.17
N LEU A 75 -14.33 -9.04 0.49
CA LEU A 75 -15.75 -8.90 0.16
C LEU A 75 -16.26 -7.50 0.44
N PHE A 76 -15.88 -6.89 1.58
CA PHE A 76 -16.21 -5.51 1.89
C PHE A 76 -15.73 -4.58 0.77
N PHE A 77 -14.44 -4.63 0.43
CA PHE A 77 -13.90 -3.80 -0.66
C PHE A 77 -14.56 -4.12 -2.00
N GLY A 78 -14.82 -5.39 -2.30
CA GLY A 78 -15.49 -5.82 -3.53
C GLY A 78 -16.88 -5.21 -3.66
N VAL A 79 -17.72 -5.32 -2.62
CA VAL A 79 -19.09 -4.78 -2.62
C VAL A 79 -19.08 -3.27 -2.82
N PHE A 80 -18.29 -2.53 -2.04
CA PHE A 80 -18.24 -1.07 -2.18
C PHE A 80 -17.66 -0.61 -3.51
N THR A 81 -16.69 -1.35 -4.06
CA THR A 81 -16.14 -1.06 -5.40
C THR A 81 -17.19 -1.29 -6.49
N VAL A 82 -17.99 -2.35 -6.38
CA VAL A 82 -19.07 -2.62 -7.35
C VAL A 82 -20.16 -1.55 -7.28
N LEU A 83 -20.52 -1.09 -6.07
CA LEU A 83 -21.49 -0.01 -5.90
C LEU A 83 -20.98 1.31 -6.49
N ALA A 84 -19.70 1.63 -6.29
CA ALA A 84 -19.09 2.86 -6.82
C ALA A 84 -18.83 2.79 -8.33
N VAL A 85 -18.41 1.63 -8.84
CA VAL A 85 -18.03 1.41 -10.24
C VAL A 85 -18.60 0.08 -10.73
N PRO A 86 -19.85 0.04 -11.23
CA PRO A 86 -20.52 -1.21 -11.61
C PRO A 86 -19.79 -2.02 -12.68
N PHE A 87 -19.09 -1.35 -13.61
CA PHE A 87 -18.29 -1.99 -14.65
C PHE A 87 -17.14 -2.83 -14.10
N SER A 88 -16.74 -2.61 -12.84
CA SER A 88 -15.68 -3.38 -12.19
C SER A 88 -15.97 -4.88 -12.15
N LEU A 89 -17.24 -5.31 -12.20
CA LEU A 89 -17.62 -6.73 -12.31
C LEU A 89 -17.10 -7.42 -13.58
N LEU A 90 -16.82 -6.68 -14.65
CA LEU A 90 -16.28 -7.23 -15.89
C LEU A 90 -14.75 -7.31 -15.87
N VAL A 91 -14.09 -6.56 -14.99
CA VAL A 91 -12.63 -6.39 -14.97
C VAL A 91 -11.98 -7.08 -13.77
N LEU A 92 -12.56 -6.93 -12.58
CA LEU A 92 -12.03 -7.49 -11.34
C LEU A 92 -12.00 -9.01 -11.34
N PRO A 93 -13.07 -9.76 -11.69
CA PRO A 93 -13.02 -11.21 -11.65
C PRO A 93 -11.96 -11.81 -12.58
N PRO A 94 -11.81 -11.36 -13.84
CA PRO A 94 -10.68 -11.79 -14.68
C PRO A 94 -9.32 -11.47 -14.07
N LEU A 95 -9.10 -10.26 -13.57
CA LEU A 95 -7.82 -9.87 -12.95
C LEU A 95 -7.50 -10.69 -11.71
N ILE A 96 -8.49 -10.94 -10.85
CA ILE A 96 -8.36 -11.82 -9.68
C ILE A 96 -8.03 -13.24 -10.15
N GLY A 97 -8.71 -13.75 -11.18
CA GLY A 97 -8.43 -15.07 -11.77
C GLY A 97 -6.99 -15.19 -12.26
N VAL A 98 -6.49 -14.18 -12.98
CA VAL A 98 -5.10 -14.10 -13.47
C VAL A 98 -4.11 -14.02 -12.31
N ALA A 99 -4.38 -13.20 -11.29
CA ALA A 99 -3.54 -13.09 -10.11
C ALA A 99 -3.47 -14.41 -9.32
N LEU A 100 -4.62 -15.07 -9.11
CA LEU A 100 -4.70 -16.37 -8.45
C LEU A 100 -4.00 -17.47 -9.25
N TYR A 101 -4.10 -17.44 -10.58
CA TYR A 101 -3.36 -18.35 -11.44
C TYR A 101 -1.85 -18.18 -11.28
N ALA A 102 -1.36 -16.94 -11.34
CA ALA A 102 0.05 -16.63 -11.14
C ALA A 102 0.53 -17.07 -9.74
N LEU A 103 -0.23 -16.75 -8.69
CA LEU A 103 0.08 -17.15 -7.32
C LEU A 103 0.13 -18.67 -7.14
N ARG A 104 -0.78 -19.42 -7.77
CA ARG A 104 -0.78 -20.89 -7.73
C ARG A 104 0.46 -21.48 -8.41
N ARG A 105 0.91 -20.88 -9.51
CA ARG A 105 2.13 -21.29 -10.24
C ARG A 105 3.41 -20.95 -9.49
N LEU A 106 3.40 -19.85 -8.75
CA LEU A 106 4.51 -19.40 -7.90
C LEU A 106 4.47 -20.01 -6.49
N ARG A 107 3.65 -21.04 -6.26
CA ARG A 107 3.51 -21.68 -4.95
C ARG A 107 4.83 -22.34 -4.54
N GLY A 108 5.38 -21.93 -3.39
CA GLY A 108 6.68 -22.36 -2.89
C GLY A 108 7.81 -21.37 -3.16
N GLU A 109 7.57 -20.32 -3.94
CA GLU A 109 8.48 -19.20 -4.01
C GLU A 109 8.37 -18.33 -2.76
N ASN A 110 9.39 -18.38 -1.92
CA ASN A 110 9.43 -17.57 -0.71
C ASN A 110 9.84 -16.14 -1.07
N PHE A 111 8.87 -15.25 -1.30
CA PHE A 111 9.11 -13.80 -1.34
C PHE A 111 9.84 -13.33 -0.07
N PHE A 112 9.53 -13.94 1.07
CA PHE A 112 10.17 -13.70 2.36
C PHE A 112 11.57 -14.32 2.51
N SER A 113 12.05 -15.17 1.59
CA SER A 113 13.43 -15.70 1.67
C SER A 113 14.48 -14.60 1.52
N SER A 114 14.13 -13.48 0.87
CA SER A 114 14.96 -12.28 0.75
C SER A 114 14.77 -11.29 1.89
N TYR A 115 13.82 -11.52 2.81
CA TYR A 115 13.72 -10.78 4.08
C TYR A 115 14.84 -11.26 5.01
N GLY A 116 16.06 -10.84 4.71
CA GLY A 116 17.19 -10.99 5.64
C GLY A 116 16.96 -10.19 6.92
N ARG A 117 17.78 -10.42 7.95
CA ARG A 117 17.77 -9.64 9.21
C ARG A 117 17.74 -8.14 8.91
N ILE A 118 16.61 -7.50 9.20
CA ILE A 118 16.47 -6.05 9.03
C ILE A 118 17.27 -5.41 10.17
N ARG A 119 18.24 -4.54 9.82
CA ARG A 119 18.96 -3.73 10.83
C ARG A 119 17.94 -2.88 11.58
N ARG A 120 18.01 -2.87 12.92
CA ARG A 120 17.09 -2.09 13.76
C ARG A 120 16.99 -0.61 13.38
N SER A 121 18.07 -0.04 12.83
CA SER A 121 18.09 1.33 12.31
C SER A 121 17.07 1.60 11.19
N ARG A 122 16.67 0.58 10.42
CA ARG A 122 15.67 0.73 9.36
C ARG A 122 14.25 0.94 9.87
N TYR A 123 13.93 0.55 11.11
CA TYR A 123 12.65 0.88 11.72
C TYR A 123 12.52 2.37 12.03
N PHE A 124 13.62 3.04 12.37
CA PHE A 124 13.60 4.49 12.59
C PHE A 124 13.59 5.26 11.26
N MET A 125 14.10 4.67 10.18
CA MET A 125 14.06 5.30 8.86
C MET A 125 12.63 5.49 8.33
N SER A 126 11.65 4.70 8.78
CA SER A 126 10.25 4.92 8.41
C SER A 126 9.69 6.23 8.98
N LEU A 127 10.28 6.79 10.04
CA LEU A 127 9.92 8.12 10.56
C LEU A 127 10.30 9.25 9.58
N LEU A 128 11.15 8.98 8.59
CA LEU A 128 11.40 9.94 7.51
C LEU A 128 10.15 10.14 6.63
N MET A 129 9.27 9.14 6.58
CA MET A 129 8.02 9.20 5.82
C MET A 129 7.06 10.29 6.35
N PRO A 130 6.66 10.29 7.65
CA PRO A 130 5.83 11.36 8.19
C PRO A 130 6.54 12.72 8.15
N VAL A 131 7.85 12.76 8.43
CA VAL A 131 8.64 14.01 8.39
C VAL A 131 8.67 14.62 6.99
N ALA A 132 8.76 13.82 5.93
CA ALA A 132 8.72 14.30 4.55
C ALA A 132 7.30 14.59 4.06
N ALA A 133 6.29 13.86 4.55
CA ALA A 133 4.89 14.06 4.17
C ALA A 133 4.33 15.40 4.66
N LEU A 134 4.67 15.80 5.89
CA LEU A 134 4.18 17.04 6.50
C LEU A 134 4.47 18.32 5.70
N PRO A 135 5.71 18.64 5.29
CA PRO A 135 5.98 19.87 4.54
C PRO A 135 5.31 19.86 3.17
N VAL A 136 5.24 18.70 2.51
CA VAL A 136 4.56 18.57 1.22
C VAL A 136 3.06 18.81 1.38
N TYR A 137 2.43 18.18 2.37
CA TYR A 137 1.02 18.43 2.66
C TYR A 137 0.76 19.88 3.05
N ALA A 138 1.57 20.47 3.93
CA ALA A 138 1.43 21.85 4.35
C ALA A 138 1.51 22.82 3.17
N ALA A 139 2.41 22.58 2.21
CA ALA A 139 2.55 23.40 1.01
C ALA A 139 1.36 23.23 0.04
N LEU A 140 0.80 22.04 -0.08
CA LEU A 140 -0.18 21.70 -1.11
C LEU A 140 -1.65 21.70 -0.63
N ARG A 141 -1.91 21.65 0.68
CA ARG A 141 -3.28 21.50 1.24
C ARG A 141 -4.28 22.54 0.74
N ASN A 142 -3.82 23.76 0.44
CA ASN A 142 -4.67 24.85 -0.05
C ASN A 142 -4.80 24.88 -1.59
N LEU A 143 -4.01 24.11 -2.33
CA LEU A 143 -4.04 24.07 -3.80
C LEU A 143 -5.09 23.10 -4.29
N TRP A 144 -6.07 23.57 -5.06
CA TRP A 144 -7.11 22.72 -5.62
C TRP A 144 -6.64 22.09 -6.92
N PHE A 145 -6.48 20.76 -6.88
CA PHE A 145 -6.26 19.95 -8.06
C PHE A 145 -7.55 19.18 -8.34
N GLU A 146 -8.10 19.29 -9.55
CA GLU A 146 -9.38 18.63 -9.90
C GLU A 146 -9.25 17.12 -10.03
N VAL A 147 -8.06 16.62 -10.40
CA VAL A 147 -7.85 15.21 -10.72
C VAL A 147 -6.52 14.71 -10.18
N ASN A 148 -6.55 13.51 -9.59
CA ASN A 148 -5.39 12.85 -9.00
C ASN A 148 -4.58 12.04 -10.02
N VAL A 149 -4.34 12.61 -11.20
CA VAL A 149 -3.67 11.93 -12.32
C VAL A 149 -2.29 11.38 -11.94
N PRO A 150 -1.41 12.12 -11.23
CA PRO A 150 -0.08 11.62 -10.94
C PRO A 150 -0.09 10.40 -10.01
N VAL A 151 -0.96 10.40 -8.99
CA VAL A 151 -1.12 9.25 -8.09
C VAL A 151 -1.70 8.07 -8.85
N ALA A 152 -2.75 8.28 -9.65
CA ALA A 152 -3.36 7.22 -10.43
C ALA A 152 -2.36 6.56 -11.39
N LEU A 153 -1.52 7.35 -12.08
CA LEU A 153 -0.49 6.84 -12.98
C LEU A 153 0.61 6.09 -12.22
N ALA A 154 1.08 6.62 -11.09
CA ALA A 154 2.12 5.99 -10.29
C ALA A 154 1.65 4.64 -9.72
N THR A 155 0.47 4.60 -9.09
CA THR A 155 -0.06 3.37 -8.48
C THR A 155 -0.43 2.33 -9.53
N SER A 156 -1.12 2.73 -10.60
CA SER A 156 -1.50 1.82 -11.69
C SER A 156 -0.28 1.30 -12.43
N GLY A 157 0.70 2.15 -12.73
CA GLY A 157 1.93 1.76 -13.41
C GLY A 157 2.73 0.74 -12.61
N ILE A 158 2.93 0.98 -11.30
CA ILE A 158 3.60 0.01 -10.41
C ILE A 158 2.82 -1.30 -10.35
N ALA A 159 1.50 -1.25 -10.18
CA ALA A 159 0.66 -2.45 -10.12
C ALA A 159 0.74 -3.29 -11.41
N ILE A 160 0.66 -2.65 -12.58
CA ILE A 160 0.78 -3.30 -13.89
C ILE A 160 2.15 -3.97 -14.03
N VAL A 161 3.23 -3.26 -13.72
CA VAL A 161 4.60 -3.80 -13.83
C VAL A 161 4.78 -5.02 -12.93
N LEU A 162 4.29 -4.96 -11.68
CA LEU A 162 4.36 -6.09 -10.75
C LEU A 162 3.53 -7.28 -11.24
N LEU A 163 2.33 -7.05 -11.76
CA LEU A 163 1.46 -8.09 -12.31
C LEU A 163 2.11 -8.77 -13.52
N LEU A 164 2.64 -7.99 -14.48
CA LEU A 164 3.33 -8.51 -15.65
C LEU A 164 4.56 -9.32 -15.27
N LYS A 165 5.35 -8.84 -14.31
CA LYS A 165 6.52 -9.58 -13.80
C LYS A 165 6.11 -10.91 -13.15
N ALA A 166 5.04 -10.91 -12.35
CA ALA A 166 4.52 -12.13 -11.74
C ALA A 166 4.01 -13.13 -12.79
N LEU A 167 3.31 -12.66 -13.83
CA LEU A 167 2.82 -13.50 -14.92
C LEU A 167 3.94 -14.08 -15.76
N TYR A 168 4.93 -13.27 -16.13
CA TYR A 168 6.12 -13.73 -16.84
C TYR A 168 6.81 -14.86 -16.08
N LYS A 169 6.93 -14.71 -14.76
CA LYS A 169 7.54 -15.73 -13.91
C LYS A 169 6.67 -16.99 -13.78
N ALA A 170 5.36 -16.84 -13.70
CA ALA A 170 4.41 -17.95 -13.59
C ALA A 170 4.27 -18.80 -14.86
N LEU A 171 4.58 -18.22 -16.03
CA LEU A 171 4.52 -18.88 -17.34
C LEU A 171 5.82 -19.57 -17.74
N ARG A 172 6.93 -19.29 -17.04
CA ARG A 172 8.24 -19.91 -17.26
C ARG A 172 8.42 -21.11 -16.33
#